data_AF-A0A7V6Z1Z7-F1
#
_entry.id   AF-A0A7V6Z1Z7-F1
#
_cell.length_a   1.000
_cell.length_b   1.000
_cell.length_c   1.000
_cell.angle_alpha   90.00
_cell.angle_beta   90.00
_cell.angle_gamma   90.00
#
_symmetry.space_group_name_H-M   'P 1'
#
loop_
_entity.id
_entity.type
_entity.pdbx_description
1 polymer ?
#
loop_
_entity_poly.entity_id
_entity_poly.type
_entity_poly.pdbx_seq_one_letter_code
_entity_poly.pdbx_strand_id
1 'polypeptide(L)'
;TMPAHVVVENLDIRSARPPYTYRNPSGNTASYVANASAIYVEKGTNIVIRNCVLSDCGNGLFVAAATRNVLIEGNYIHSNGNEGSILEHNSYTAAEGIVFQFNRFGPLRTNCPGNALKDRSAGLVVRYNWIEGGNRQLDLVDAEDSVALQQSPLYRSTFVYGNVLIEPDNAGNSQIVHYGGDSTDEKIYRKGTLFFHHNTVVSTRSGNTTLFRLSTNDEYCDARNNIFYVTANGNRLALVDGAGRLFLTHNWLKTGYVNSHSGVTGSITNDGTNLSGAAPGFLALSRQEFRLNTNSACINAGTNLPPEALPAHLPAWHYVKHRKSASRANDLAPDLGAFEFSPFAAWQNAMFGAGMDDAAASEGADPDGDGVVNLLEYAFELDPSVFSTAGLPSARMVANGEAHFAIAFHRRPLPSELTYVVEVSADLIHWQPGPWYGDFDSMPSNAIASQVLSGGETIVRLNAGLFDDPWRFMRVRVVFEHPTLNIE
;
A
#
# COMPACT_ATOMS: atom_id res chain seq x y z
N THR A 1 -36.23 12.34 6.11
CA THR A 1 -35.78 11.08 5.48
C THR A 1 -34.26 10.98 5.62
N MET A 2 -33.70 9.77 5.58
CA MET A 2 -32.24 9.56 5.59
C MET A 2 -31.74 9.53 4.13
N PRO A 3 -30.81 10.41 3.72
CA PRO A 3 -30.16 10.30 2.41
C PRO A 3 -29.41 8.98 2.30
N ALA A 4 -29.46 8.34 1.12
CA ALA A 4 -28.83 7.05 0.91
C ALA A 4 -28.27 6.92 -0.51
N HIS A 5 -27.22 6.10 -0.68
CA HIS A 5 -26.65 5.76 -2.00
C HIS A 5 -26.15 6.98 -2.78
N VAL A 6 -25.36 7.81 -2.11
CA VAL A 6 -24.80 9.03 -2.72
C VAL A 6 -23.34 8.79 -3.07
N VAL A 7 -22.98 9.09 -4.32
CA VAL A 7 -21.59 9.09 -4.80
C VAL A 7 -21.20 10.53 -5.12
N VAL A 8 -20.07 10.97 -4.56
CA VAL A 8 -19.40 12.23 -4.92
C VAL A 8 -18.07 11.87 -5.53
N GLU A 9 -17.84 12.25 -6.79
CA GLU A 9 -16.65 11.82 -7.51
C GLU A 9 -16.12 12.81 -8.52
N ASN A 10 -14.81 12.75 -8.77
CA ASN A 10 -14.10 13.48 -9.83
C ASN A 10 -14.19 15.01 -9.70
N LEU A 11 -14.19 15.53 -8.47
CA LEU A 11 -14.28 16.96 -8.17
C LEU A 11 -12.99 17.49 -7.52
N ASP A 12 -12.64 18.73 -7.87
CA ASP A 12 -11.71 19.55 -7.10
C ASP A 12 -12.53 20.60 -6.33
N ILE A 13 -12.57 20.46 -4.99
CA ILE A 13 -13.35 21.32 -4.10
C ILE A 13 -12.40 22.00 -3.12
N ARG A 14 -12.42 23.34 -3.10
CA ARG A 14 -11.44 24.12 -2.36
C ARG A 14 -11.91 25.48 -1.86
N SER A 15 -11.09 26.07 -0.99
CA SER A 15 -11.21 27.45 -0.50
C SER A 15 -12.45 27.74 0.37
N ALA A 16 -12.94 26.73 1.11
CA ALA A 16 -14.02 26.88 2.09
C ALA A 16 -13.48 27.14 3.51
N ARG A 17 -12.99 28.36 3.76
CA ARG A 17 -12.52 28.86 5.07
C ARG A 17 -12.42 30.39 5.09
N PRO A 18 -12.34 31.05 6.26
CA PRO A 18 -11.92 32.45 6.33
C PRO A 18 -10.56 32.68 5.65
N PRO A 19 -10.32 33.81 4.98
CA PRO A 19 -11.21 34.95 4.80
C PRO A 19 -12.10 34.86 3.55
N TYR A 20 -12.20 33.69 2.90
CA TYR A 20 -12.99 33.56 1.67
C TYR A 20 -14.50 33.76 1.91
N THR A 21 -15.20 34.11 0.85
CA THR A 21 -16.65 34.38 0.86
C THR A 21 -17.35 33.61 -0.24
N TYR A 22 -18.67 33.42 -0.10
CA TYR A 22 -19.54 32.77 -1.08
C TYR A 22 -20.87 33.53 -1.24
N ARG A 23 -21.61 33.21 -2.30
CA ARG A 23 -22.99 33.67 -2.50
C ARG A 23 -23.94 32.67 -1.85
N ASN A 24 -24.67 33.09 -0.83
CA ASN A 24 -25.66 32.23 -0.19
C ASN A 24 -26.95 32.09 -1.05
N PRO A 25 -27.89 31.19 -0.69
CA PRO A 25 -29.12 30.99 -1.47
C PRO A 25 -30.00 32.24 -1.64
N SER A 26 -29.84 33.24 -0.77
CA SER A 26 -30.53 34.53 -0.88
C SER A 26 -29.80 35.54 -1.78
N GLY A 27 -28.68 35.16 -2.40
CA GLY A 27 -27.85 36.02 -3.27
C GLY A 27 -26.85 36.91 -2.52
N ASN A 28 -26.85 36.89 -1.18
CA ASN A 28 -25.98 37.73 -0.38
C ASN A 28 -24.56 37.16 -0.28
N THR A 29 -23.56 38.05 -0.19
CA THR A 29 -22.19 37.63 0.17
C THR A 29 -22.16 37.21 1.64
N ALA A 30 -21.63 36.03 1.91
CA ALA A 30 -21.38 35.51 3.26
C ALA A 30 -19.93 35.02 3.38
N SER A 31 -19.34 35.13 4.56
CA SER A 31 -18.03 34.57 4.85
C SER A 31 -18.13 33.08 5.17
N TYR A 32 -17.13 32.30 4.77
CA TYR A 32 -16.99 30.94 5.30
C TYR A 32 -16.67 30.97 6.79
N VAL A 33 -17.24 30.03 7.53
CA VAL A 33 -16.94 29.80 8.95
C VAL A 33 -15.66 28.96 9.08
N ALA A 34 -15.01 29.03 10.24
CA ALA A 34 -13.74 28.33 10.49
C ALA A 34 -13.83 26.81 10.22
N ASN A 35 -14.90 26.17 10.69
CA ASN A 35 -15.11 24.73 10.54
C ASN A 35 -15.68 24.31 9.18
N ALA A 36 -15.79 25.21 8.19
CA ALA A 36 -16.28 24.86 6.86
C ALA A 36 -15.43 23.74 6.23
N SER A 37 -16.07 22.84 5.48
CA SER A 37 -15.41 21.71 4.86
C SER A 37 -15.63 21.65 3.35
N ALA A 38 -14.68 21.10 2.60
CA ALA A 38 -14.86 20.85 1.17
C ALA A 38 -16.07 19.92 0.94
N ILE A 39 -16.16 18.84 1.71
CA ILE A 39 -17.35 17.98 1.76
C ILE A 39 -17.75 17.77 3.22
N TYR A 40 -18.99 18.14 3.55
CA TYR A 40 -19.59 17.84 4.85
C TYR A 40 -20.79 16.87 4.67
N VAL A 41 -20.65 15.65 5.20
CA VAL A 41 -21.74 14.68 5.32
C VAL A 41 -22.39 14.83 6.70
N GLU A 42 -23.49 15.56 6.77
CA GLU A 42 -24.24 15.78 8.02
C GLU A 42 -24.93 14.49 8.51
N LYS A 43 -25.46 13.69 7.57
CA LYS A 43 -26.05 12.36 7.80
C LYS A 43 -26.22 11.62 6.47
N GLY A 44 -26.17 10.29 6.50
CA GLY A 44 -26.43 9.47 5.32
C GLY A 44 -26.14 7.98 5.54
N THR A 45 -26.54 7.14 4.58
CA THR A 45 -26.14 5.73 4.54
C THR A 45 -25.65 5.35 3.15
N ASN A 46 -24.63 4.50 3.04
CA ASN A 46 -24.07 4.08 1.75
C ASN A 46 -23.55 5.29 0.95
N ILE A 47 -22.53 5.97 1.50
CA ILE A 47 -21.93 7.17 0.90
C ILE A 47 -20.56 6.81 0.35
N VAL A 48 -20.28 7.20 -0.90
CA VAL A 48 -18.96 7.06 -1.52
C VAL A 48 -18.43 8.43 -1.88
N ILE A 49 -17.20 8.74 -1.44
CA ILE A 49 -16.45 9.93 -1.85
C ILE A 49 -15.18 9.41 -2.52
N ARG A 50 -15.08 9.56 -3.84
CA ARG A 50 -13.97 8.97 -4.59
C ARG A 50 -13.32 9.90 -5.61
N ASN A 51 -12.01 9.76 -5.78
CA ASN A 51 -11.23 10.52 -6.76
C ASN A 51 -11.46 12.05 -6.72
N CYS A 52 -11.69 12.60 -5.52
CA CYS A 52 -11.79 14.05 -5.31
C CYS A 52 -10.44 14.64 -4.87
N VAL A 53 -10.26 15.94 -5.10
CA VAL A 53 -9.22 16.77 -4.49
C VAL A 53 -9.91 17.70 -3.50
N LEU A 54 -9.54 17.61 -2.21
CA LEU A 54 -10.17 18.36 -1.11
C LEU A 54 -9.09 19.21 -0.43
N SER A 55 -9.07 20.51 -0.74
CA SER A 55 -7.95 21.37 -0.34
C SER A 55 -8.32 22.81 0.03
N ASP A 56 -7.43 23.51 0.74
CA ASP A 56 -7.61 24.92 1.13
C ASP A 56 -8.93 25.22 1.87
N CYS A 57 -9.49 24.25 2.57
CA CYS A 57 -10.69 24.42 3.39
C CYS A 57 -10.34 24.46 4.88
N GLY A 58 -11.33 24.76 5.72
CA GLY A 58 -11.20 24.57 7.16
C GLY A 58 -10.88 23.10 7.41
N ASN A 59 -11.83 22.22 7.08
CA ASN A 59 -11.62 20.78 6.98
C ASN A 59 -11.64 20.30 5.52
N GLY A 60 -10.78 19.37 5.14
CA GLY A 60 -10.89 18.74 3.80
C GLY A 60 -12.16 17.91 3.67
N LEU A 61 -12.38 17.01 4.64
CA LEU A 61 -13.56 16.16 4.74
C LEU A 61 -14.13 16.22 6.16
N PHE A 62 -15.45 16.37 6.28
CA PHE A 62 -16.17 16.23 7.54
C PHE A 62 -17.31 15.22 7.42
N VAL A 63 -17.39 14.23 8.32
CA VAL A 63 -18.51 13.28 8.39
C VAL A 63 -19.05 13.26 9.82
N ALA A 64 -20.35 13.51 9.99
CA ALA A 64 -21.01 13.53 11.29
C ALA A 64 -21.67 12.19 11.65
N ALA A 65 -21.80 11.94 12.96
CA ALA A 65 -22.08 10.65 13.58
C ALA A 65 -23.40 9.96 13.18
N ALA A 66 -24.33 10.67 12.55
CA ALA A 66 -25.56 10.10 12.00
C ALA A 66 -25.34 9.39 10.64
N THR A 67 -24.09 9.12 10.27
CA THR A 67 -23.70 8.52 8.99
C THR A 67 -23.27 7.06 9.16
N ARG A 68 -23.64 6.20 8.20
CA ARG A 68 -23.28 4.76 8.19
C ARG A 68 -22.80 4.30 6.82
N ASN A 69 -21.95 3.28 6.77
CA ASN A 69 -21.41 2.69 5.55
C ASN A 69 -20.83 3.73 4.57
N VAL A 70 -19.62 4.20 4.87
CA VAL A 70 -18.93 5.26 4.13
C VAL A 70 -17.65 4.73 3.51
N LEU A 71 -17.46 4.94 2.22
CA LEU A 71 -16.22 4.65 1.50
C LEU A 71 -15.55 5.95 1.06
N ILE A 72 -14.34 6.18 1.56
CA ILE A 72 -13.46 7.29 1.15
C ILE A 72 -12.32 6.68 0.35
N GLU A 73 -12.31 6.87 -0.97
CA GLU A 73 -11.40 6.15 -1.87
C GLU A 73 -10.66 7.02 -2.87
N GLY A 74 -9.35 6.83 -3.04
CA GLY A 74 -8.62 7.46 -4.16
C GLY A 74 -8.61 8.99 -4.12
N ASN A 75 -8.89 9.62 -2.97
CA ASN A 75 -8.93 11.08 -2.86
C ASN A 75 -7.54 11.66 -2.63
N TYR A 76 -7.34 12.95 -2.96
CA TYR A 76 -6.22 13.74 -2.49
C TYR A 76 -6.72 14.79 -1.48
N ILE A 77 -6.38 14.62 -0.20
CA ILE A 77 -6.83 15.51 0.88
C ILE A 77 -5.59 16.20 1.46
N HIS A 78 -5.49 17.51 1.27
CA HIS A 78 -4.27 18.23 1.63
C HIS A 78 -4.50 19.72 1.81
N SER A 79 -3.56 20.40 2.45
CA SER A 79 -3.55 21.85 2.56
C SER A 79 -4.87 22.38 3.12
N ASN A 80 -5.45 21.70 4.12
CA ASN A 80 -6.58 22.19 4.90
C ASN A 80 -6.12 22.72 6.27
N GLY A 81 -7.00 23.41 6.98
CA GLY A 81 -6.79 23.96 8.31
C GLY A 81 -6.79 25.49 8.36
N ASN A 82 -7.02 26.05 9.55
CA ASN A 82 -6.92 27.49 9.81
C ASN A 82 -5.63 27.80 10.58
N GLU A 83 -4.92 28.86 10.19
CA GLU A 83 -3.64 29.21 10.78
C GLU A 83 -3.76 29.42 12.30
N GLY A 84 -2.91 28.76 13.08
CA GLY A 84 -2.92 28.83 14.54
C GLY A 84 -4.02 28.02 15.24
N SER A 85 -4.85 27.27 14.50
CA SER A 85 -5.93 26.46 15.05
C SER A 85 -5.65 24.96 14.89
N ILE A 86 -5.75 24.22 16.00
CA ILE A 86 -5.62 22.74 16.04
C ILE A 86 -6.93 22.02 15.72
N LEU A 87 -8.03 22.76 15.61
CA LEU A 87 -9.39 22.21 15.58
C LEU A 87 -9.84 21.74 14.19
N GLU A 88 -9.15 22.18 13.13
CA GLU A 88 -9.49 21.79 11.77
C GLU A 88 -8.39 20.91 11.16
N HIS A 89 -8.83 19.88 10.45
CA HIS A 89 -8.04 18.74 10.04
C HIS A 89 -8.13 18.52 8.53
N ASN A 90 -7.26 17.70 7.96
CA ASN A 90 -7.50 17.23 6.60
C ASN A 90 -8.79 16.39 6.53
N SER A 91 -9.01 15.48 7.48
CA SER A 91 -10.32 14.88 7.71
C SER A 91 -10.71 14.82 9.19
N TYR A 92 -12.00 15.01 9.44
CA TYR A 92 -12.65 14.79 10.73
C TYR A 92 -13.89 13.93 10.50
N THR A 93 -13.90 12.69 10.98
CA THR A 93 -15.00 11.75 10.70
C THR A 93 -15.57 11.09 11.93
N ALA A 94 -16.89 10.91 11.94
CA ALA A 94 -17.62 10.08 12.89
C ALA A 94 -18.73 9.35 12.13
N ALA A 95 -18.63 8.03 12.00
CA ALA A 95 -19.61 7.20 11.32
C ALA A 95 -19.63 5.79 11.91
N GLU A 96 -20.62 4.98 11.54
CA GLU A 96 -20.55 3.54 11.75
C GLU A 96 -20.18 2.84 10.44
N GLY A 97 -19.03 2.15 10.43
CA GLY A 97 -18.50 1.48 9.25
C GLY A 97 -17.99 2.47 8.20
N ILE A 98 -16.83 3.07 8.46
CA ILE A 98 -16.12 3.92 7.49
C ILE A 98 -14.82 3.25 7.05
N VAL A 99 -14.55 3.29 5.75
CA VAL A 99 -13.33 2.76 5.13
C VAL A 99 -12.60 3.88 4.41
N PHE A 100 -11.32 4.06 4.73
CA PHE A 100 -10.38 4.87 3.94
C PHE A 100 -9.48 3.95 3.14
N GLN A 101 -9.51 4.04 1.81
CA GLN A 101 -8.57 3.29 0.96
C GLN A 101 -8.01 4.05 -0.23
N PHE A 102 -6.76 3.76 -0.59
CA PHE A 102 -6.08 4.36 -1.76
C PHE A 102 -6.04 5.89 -1.76
N ASN A 103 -6.27 6.55 -0.62
CA ASN A 103 -6.21 8.00 -0.52
C ASN A 103 -4.77 8.47 -0.36
N ARG A 104 -4.51 9.67 -0.87
CA ARG A 104 -3.33 10.46 -0.54
C ARG A 104 -3.73 11.54 0.45
N PHE A 105 -3.09 11.58 1.61
CA PHE A 105 -3.10 12.73 2.49
C PHE A 105 -1.76 13.45 2.36
N GLY A 106 -1.83 14.75 2.04
CA GLY A 106 -0.66 15.63 2.09
C GLY A 106 -0.64 16.45 3.38
N PRO A 107 0.42 17.27 3.58
CA PRO A 107 0.51 18.16 4.73
C PRO A 107 -0.72 19.07 4.84
N LEU A 108 -1.07 19.48 6.06
CA LEU A 108 -1.97 20.62 6.28
C LEU A 108 -1.35 21.92 5.75
N ARG A 109 -2.13 23.00 5.73
CA ARG A 109 -1.58 24.33 5.43
C ARG A 109 -0.46 24.67 6.43
N THR A 110 0.51 25.45 5.96
CA THR A 110 1.58 25.97 6.82
C THR A 110 0.98 26.68 8.05
N ASN A 111 1.55 26.41 9.23
CA ASN A 111 1.08 26.94 10.52
C ASN A 111 -0.31 26.47 10.96
N CYS A 112 -0.86 25.39 10.38
CA CYS A 112 -2.09 24.76 10.82
C CYS A 112 -1.78 23.46 11.59
N PRO A 113 -1.89 23.44 12.93
CA PRO A 113 -1.51 22.30 13.77
C PRO A 113 -2.55 21.16 13.82
N GLY A 114 -3.48 21.07 12.87
CA GLY A 114 -4.44 19.98 12.81
C GLY A 114 -3.83 18.62 12.39
N ASN A 115 -4.66 17.59 12.41
CA ASN A 115 -4.26 16.20 12.11
C ASN A 115 -4.54 15.84 10.64
N ALA A 116 -3.81 14.84 10.12
CA ALA A 116 -4.08 14.34 8.77
C ALA A 116 -5.43 13.61 8.73
N LEU A 117 -5.60 12.59 9.57
CA LEU A 117 -6.86 11.86 9.71
C LEU A 117 -7.27 11.85 11.17
N LYS A 118 -8.34 12.58 11.51
CA LYS A 118 -9.03 12.50 12.79
C LYS A 118 -10.32 11.70 12.63
N ASP A 119 -10.50 10.68 13.47
CA ASP A 119 -11.66 9.80 13.42
C ASP A 119 -12.22 9.46 14.81
N ARG A 120 -13.54 9.41 14.87
CA ARG A 120 -14.41 9.12 16.02
C ARG A 120 -15.45 8.04 15.68
N SER A 121 -15.18 7.25 14.66
CA SER A 121 -16.11 6.26 14.11
C SER A 121 -16.10 4.92 14.87
N ALA A 122 -17.19 4.18 14.75
CA ALA A 122 -17.24 2.76 15.11
C ALA A 122 -16.95 1.90 13.87
N GLY A 123 -16.12 0.85 14.01
CA GLY A 123 -15.75 -0.03 12.90
C GLY A 123 -14.88 0.63 11.83
N LEU A 124 -13.94 1.49 12.24
CA LEU A 124 -13.00 2.17 11.34
C LEU A 124 -12.05 1.16 10.66
N VAL A 125 -11.90 1.30 9.35
CA VAL A 125 -10.85 0.66 8.56
C VAL A 125 -10.04 1.72 7.82
N VAL A 126 -8.72 1.76 8.04
CA VAL A 126 -7.77 2.59 7.29
C VAL A 126 -6.81 1.66 6.57
N ARG A 127 -6.95 1.51 5.25
CA ARG A 127 -6.14 0.55 4.48
C ARG A 127 -5.55 1.11 3.21
N TYR A 128 -4.33 0.72 2.86
CA TYR A 128 -3.73 1.05 1.56
C TYR A 128 -3.71 2.56 1.26
N ASN A 129 -3.48 3.42 2.26
CA ASN A 129 -3.39 4.87 2.06
C ASN A 129 -1.93 5.34 2.09
N TRP A 130 -1.68 6.49 1.49
CA TRP A 130 -0.44 7.24 1.63
C TRP A 130 -0.70 8.50 2.45
N ILE A 131 -0.24 8.55 3.70
CA ILE A 131 -0.52 9.64 4.63
C ILE A 131 0.78 10.31 5.04
N GLU A 132 0.96 11.55 4.61
CA GLU A 132 2.18 12.32 4.85
C GLU A 132 1.91 13.61 5.63
N GLY A 133 2.59 13.72 6.78
CA GLY A 133 2.46 14.87 7.69
C GLY A 133 1.17 14.87 8.49
N GLY A 134 0.79 16.06 8.95
CA GLY A 134 -0.20 16.24 10.01
C GLY A 134 0.46 16.49 11.36
N ASN A 135 -0.29 17.03 12.32
CA ASN A 135 0.13 17.01 13.71
C ASN A 135 0.17 15.58 14.26
N ARG A 136 -0.71 14.71 13.76
CA ARG A 136 -0.61 13.26 13.79
C ARG A 136 -1.10 12.72 12.45
N GLN A 137 -0.56 11.59 12.00
CA GLN A 137 -1.12 10.89 10.83
C GLN A 137 -2.50 10.34 11.17
N LEU A 138 -2.64 9.73 12.35
CA LEU A 138 -3.88 9.06 12.79
C LEU A 138 -4.25 9.51 14.21
N ASP A 139 -5.38 10.21 14.34
CA ASP A 139 -5.98 10.63 15.61
C ASP A 139 -7.32 9.90 15.79
N LEU A 140 -7.27 8.70 16.36
CA LEU A 140 -8.33 7.69 16.39
C LEU A 140 -8.96 7.63 17.78
N VAL A 141 -9.79 8.61 18.07
CA VAL A 141 -10.27 8.91 19.42
C VAL A 141 -11.74 8.53 19.59
N ASP A 142 -12.29 8.87 20.74
CA ASP A 142 -13.61 8.44 21.17
C ASP A 142 -14.73 9.20 20.48
N ALA A 143 -15.88 8.53 20.35
CA ALA A 143 -17.10 9.09 19.80
C ALA A 143 -17.82 9.98 20.81
N GLU A 144 -17.13 11.01 21.33
CA GLU A 144 -17.66 12.00 22.29
C GLU A 144 -19.06 12.49 21.91
N ASP A 145 -19.27 12.75 20.62
CA ASP A 145 -20.49 13.36 20.10
C ASP A 145 -21.62 12.35 19.78
N SER A 146 -21.45 11.05 20.08
CA SER A 146 -22.46 10.05 19.74
C SER A 146 -22.46 8.80 20.64
N VAL A 147 -23.42 8.77 21.55
CA VAL A 147 -23.75 7.57 22.35
C VAL A 147 -24.09 6.37 21.46
N ALA A 148 -24.73 6.59 20.30
CA ALA A 148 -25.06 5.50 19.39
C ALA A 148 -23.80 4.83 18.79
N LEU A 149 -22.75 5.61 18.49
CA LEU A 149 -21.46 5.06 18.06
C LEU A 149 -20.74 4.38 19.22
N GLN A 150 -20.74 4.99 20.42
CA GLN A 150 -20.15 4.40 21.62
C GLN A 150 -20.75 3.02 21.97
N GLN A 151 -22.05 2.82 21.69
CA GLN A 151 -22.79 1.58 21.91
C GLN A 151 -22.73 0.59 20.75
N SER A 152 -22.13 0.97 19.61
CA SER A 152 -22.01 0.08 18.46
C SER A 152 -21.16 -1.14 18.82
N PRO A 153 -21.55 -2.37 18.41
CA PRO A 153 -20.71 -3.54 18.59
C PRO A 153 -19.36 -3.42 17.84
N LEU A 154 -19.27 -2.53 16.84
CA LEU A 154 -18.04 -2.28 16.07
C LEU A 154 -17.09 -1.28 16.76
N TYR A 155 -17.50 -0.61 17.83
CA TYR A 155 -16.75 0.51 18.43
C TYR A 155 -15.39 0.11 19.01
N ARG A 156 -15.23 -1.15 19.41
CA ARG A 156 -14.04 -1.66 20.10
C ARG A 156 -13.01 -2.31 19.17
N SER A 157 -13.22 -2.24 17.86
CA SER A 157 -12.29 -2.81 16.88
C SER A 157 -11.95 -1.77 15.81
N THR A 158 -10.67 -1.56 15.59
CA THR A 158 -10.16 -0.63 14.56
C THR A 158 -9.03 -1.30 13.79
N PHE A 159 -9.08 -1.25 12.46
CA PHE A 159 -8.10 -1.89 11.59
C PHE A 159 -7.32 -0.85 10.81
N VAL A 160 -6.00 -0.88 10.93
CA VAL A 160 -5.07 0.01 10.21
C VAL A 160 -4.02 -0.86 9.54
N TYR A 161 -4.06 -0.97 8.21
CA TYR A 161 -3.16 -1.89 7.51
C TYR A 161 -2.79 -1.56 6.08
N GLY A 162 -1.63 -2.01 5.62
CA GLY A 162 -1.20 -1.75 4.24
C GLY A 162 -0.92 -0.28 3.94
N ASN A 163 -0.87 0.60 4.95
CA ASN A 163 -0.68 2.04 4.75
C ASN A 163 0.80 2.39 4.74
N VAL A 164 1.12 3.46 4.02
CA VAL A 164 2.38 4.20 4.15
C VAL A 164 2.10 5.44 4.99
N LEU A 165 2.72 5.52 6.17
CA LEU A 165 2.61 6.66 7.09
C LEU A 165 3.97 7.37 7.14
N ILE A 166 4.01 8.62 6.72
CA ILE A 166 5.24 9.43 6.69
C ILE A 166 5.12 10.59 7.66
N GLU A 167 6.12 10.72 8.50
CA GLU A 167 6.29 11.78 9.49
C GLU A 167 7.52 12.65 9.11
N PRO A 168 7.31 13.78 8.41
CA PRO A 168 8.38 14.69 8.03
C PRO A 168 9.06 15.33 9.24
N ASP A 169 10.26 15.88 9.03
CA ASP A 169 10.92 16.66 10.08
C ASP A 169 10.08 17.89 10.44
N ASN A 170 9.93 18.14 11.74
CA ASN A 170 9.12 19.23 12.30
C ASN A 170 7.61 19.19 11.98
N ALA A 171 7.05 18.06 11.56
CA ALA A 171 5.60 17.90 11.46
C ALA A 171 4.98 17.80 12.86
N GLY A 172 4.37 18.88 13.37
CA GLY A 172 3.63 18.92 14.65
C GLY A 172 4.13 17.99 15.79
N ASN A 173 3.20 17.21 16.36
CA ASN A 173 3.46 16.26 17.44
C ASN A 173 4.33 15.09 16.96
N SER A 174 5.17 14.54 17.84
CA SER A 174 6.01 13.37 17.53
C SER A 174 5.25 12.04 17.46
N GLN A 175 3.97 12.02 17.81
CA GLN A 175 3.12 10.82 17.85
C GLN A 175 2.54 10.50 16.47
N ILE A 176 2.74 9.28 15.97
CA ILE A 176 2.17 8.82 14.68
C ILE A 176 0.66 8.51 14.84
N VAL A 177 0.33 7.72 15.88
CA VAL A 177 -1.03 7.26 16.15
C VAL A 177 -1.44 7.65 17.56
N HIS A 178 -2.59 8.32 17.72
CA HIS A 178 -3.32 8.40 18.98
C HIS A 178 -4.54 7.49 18.90
N TYR A 179 -4.67 6.56 19.85
CA TYR A 179 -5.81 5.65 19.96
C TYR A 179 -6.40 5.67 21.38
N GLY A 180 -7.73 5.71 21.48
CA GLY A 180 -8.45 5.74 22.76
C GLY A 180 -9.40 6.94 22.83
N GLY A 181 -9.02 8.02 23.51
CA GLY A 181 -9.87 9.19 23.62
C GLY A 181 -9.17 10.50 23.98
N ASP A 182 -9.88 11.59 23.75
CA ASP A 182 -9.48 12.99 24.01
C ASP A 182 -10.59 13.84 24.64
N SER A 183 -11.78 13.29 24.89
CA SER A 183 -12.97 13.98 25.42
C SER A 183 -13.00 14.25 26.94
N THR A 184 -11.90 14.03 27.66
CA THR A 184 -11.79 14.10 29.13
C THR A 184 -12.63 13.07 29.93
N ASP A 185 -13.65 12.44 29.34
CA ASP A 185 -14.41 11.34 29.96
C ASP A 185 -13.81 9.98 29.56
N GLU A 186 -12.91 9.48 30.40
CA GLU A 186 -12.26 8.18 30.18
C GLU A 186 -13.25 7.01 30.07
N LYS A 187 -14.50 7.14 30.49
CA LYS A 187 -15.50 6.05 30.39
C LYS A 187 -15.92 5.78 28.94
N ILE A 188 -15.86 6.79 28.08
CA ILE A 188 -16.27 6.68 26.68
C ILE A 188 -15.09 6.46 25.72
N TYR A 189 -13.85 6.51 26.24
CA TYR A 189 -12.64 6.23 25.48
C TYR A 189 -12.74 4.92 24.71
N ARG A 190 -12.09 4.86 23.55
CA ARG A 190 -12.04 3.69 22.65
C ARG A 190 -11.12 2.58 23.20
N LYS A 191 -11.45 2.08 24.40
CA LYS A 191 -10.86 0.95 25.14
C LYS A 191 -11.03 -0.40 24.44
N GLY A 192 -10.50 -0.52 23.24
CA GLY A 192 -10.62 -1.71 22.39
C GLY A 192 -9.27 -2.13 21.80
N THR A 193 -9.34 -2.87 20.69
CA THR A 193 -8.16 -3.33 19.96
C THR A 193 -7.93 -2.51 18.70
N LEU A 194 -6.74 -1.93 18.60
CA LEU A 194 -6.15 -1.44 17.36
C LEU A 194 -5.36 -2.59 16.72
N PHE A 195 -5.85 -3.12 15.60
CA PHE A 195 -5.12 -4.05 14.75
C PHE A 195 -4.28 -3.25 13.77
N PHE A 196 -2.96 -3.22 13.97
CA PHE A 196 -2.02 -2.41 13.21
C PHE A 196 -1.05 -3.33 12.48
N HIS A 197 -1.28 -3.61 11.19
CA HIS A 197 -0.47 -4.60 10.48
C HIS A 197 -0.11 -4.28 9.03
N HIS A 198 1.04 -4.77 8.56
CA HIS A 198 1.50 -4.52 7.19
C HIS A 198 1.57 -3.02 6.85
N ASN A 199 1.85 -2.15 7.81
CA ASN A 199 2.07 -0.73 7.54
C ASN A 199 3.57 -0.46 7.41
N THR A 200 3.92 0.51 6.55
CA THR A 200 5.27 1.08 6.51
C THR A 200 5.22 2.48 7.11
N VAL A 201 5.84 2.65 8.27
CA VAL A 201 5.95 3.92 8.98
C VAL A 201 7.37 4.45 8.85
N VAL A 202 7.50 5.65 8.28
CA VAL A 202 8.79 6.31 8.03
C VAL A 202 8.78 7.69 8.66
N SER A 203 9.70 7.95 9.58
CA SER A 203 9.93 9.29 10.11
C SER A 203 11.26 9.84 9.65
N THR A 204 11.25 11.08 9.14
CA THR A 204 12.46 11.83 8.83
C THR A 204 12.81 12.84 9.93
N ARG A 205 12.11 12.81 11.07
CA ARG A 205 12.37 13.72 12.19
C ARG A 205 13.79 13.58 12.70
N SER A 206 14.43 14.71 12.95
CA SER A 206 15.67 14.82 13.71
C SER A 206 15.44 14.60 15.22
N GLY A 207 14.25 14.97 15.69
CA GLY A 207 13.78 14.79 17.06
C GLY A 207 13.14 13.41 17.32
N ASN A 208 12.38 13.32 18.41
CA ASN A 208 11.69 12.09 18.78
C ASN A 208 10.54 11.77 17.81
N THR A 209 10.28 10.49 17.63
CA THR A 209 9.12 9.87 16.98
C THR A 209 8.56 8.83 17.95
N THR A 210 7.25 8.84 18.18
CA THR A 210 6.56 7.88 19.03
C THR A 210 5.45 7.20 18.24
N LEU A 211 5.45 5.87 18.17
CA LEU A 211 4.50 5.14 17.33
C LEU A 211 3.08 5.28 17.87
N PHE A 212 2.87 4.97 19.15
CA PHE A 212 1.53 4.86 19.72
C PHE A 212 1.35 5.71 20.99
N ARG A 213 0.40 6.64 20.95
CA ARG A 213 -0.23 7.22 22.14
C ARG A 213 -1.53 6.45 22.38
N LEU A 214 -1.45 5.41 23.21
CA LEU A 214 -2.63 4.72 23.73
C LEU A 214 -3.11 5.49 24.97
N SER A 215 -4.41 5.79 25.03
CA SER A 215 -4.91 6.82 25.96
C SER A 215 -4.82 6.41 27.42
N THR A 216 -5.13 5.15 27.73
CA THR A 216 -5.10 4.51 29.05
C THR A 216 -4.50 3.11 28.94
N ASN A 217 -4.47 2.35 30.03
CA ASN A 217 -4.00 0.95 30.02
C ASN A 217 -5.05 -0.05 29.52
N ASP A 218 -6.28 0.40 29.23
CA ASP A 218 -7.35 -0.46 28.75
C ASP A 218 -7.28 -0.67 27.22
N GLU A 219 -6.72 0.27 26.47
CA GLU A 219 -6.46 0.11 25.03
C GLU A 219 -5.37 -0.94 24.76
N TYR A 220 -5.60 -1.73 23.71
CA TYR A 220 -4.67 -2.74 23.22
C TYR A 220 -4.30 -2.47 21.76
N CYS A 221 -3.00 -2.53 21.44
CA CYS A 221 -2.51 -2.48 20.07
C CYS A 221 -1.84 -3.82 19.73
N ASP A 222 -2.37 -4.51 18.73
CA ASP A 222 -1.74 -5.66 18.10
C ASP A 222 -0.94 -5.16 16.88
N ALA A 223 0.37 -5.00 17.05
CA ALA A 223 1.26 -4.52 16.02
C ALA A 223 2.06 -5.68 15.41
N ARG A 224 1.76 -6.04 14.16
CA ARG A 224 2.45 -7.13 13.45
C ARG A 224 2.72 -6.89 11.98
N ASN A 225 3.76 -7.50 11.44
CA ASN A 225 4.14 -7.40 10.02
C ASN A 225 4.41 -5.96 9.56
N ASN A 226 4.78 -5.03 10.44
CA ASN A 226 5.03 -3.63 10.07
C ASN A 226 6.52 -3.36 9.84
N ILE A 227 6.82 -2.28 9.12
CA ILE A 227 8.16 -1.66 9.11
C ILE A 227 8.07 -0.31 9.84
N PHE A 228 8.86 -0.13 10.89
CA PHE A 228 9.00 1.10 11.64
C PHE A 228 10.42 1.65 11.50
N TYR A 229 10.59 2.63 10.61
CA TYR A 229 11.89 3.22 10.29
C TYR A 229 11.95 4.71 10.66
N VAL A 230 13.05 5.11 11.27
CA VAL A 230 13.39 6.52 11.50
C VAL A 230 14.77 6.80 10.91
N THR A 231 14.95 7.96 10.28
CA THR A 231 16.26 8.40 9.76
C THR A 231 17.24 8.77 10.89
N ALA A 232 16.71 9.26 12.01
CA ALA A 232 17.49 9.56 13.20
C ALA A 232 18.06 8.30 13.88
N ASN A 233 18.84 8.52 14.94
CA ASN A 233 19.30 7.42 15.80
C ASN A 233 18.10 6.66 16.38
N GLY A 234 18.25 5.34 16.54
CA GLY A 234 17.15 4.48 16.99
C GLY A 234 16.54 4.92 18.32
N ASN A 235 17.31 5.50 19.23
CA ASN A 235 16.79 6.01 20.51
C ASN A 235 15.80 7.18 20.36
N ARG A 236 15.63 7.74 19.16
CA ARG A 236 14.58 8.68 18.80
C ARG A 236 13.25 8.01 18.44
N LEU A 237 13.22 6.69 18.23
CA LEU A 237 12.01 5.91 18.05
C LEU A 237 11.54 5.37 19.42
N ALA A 238 10.35 5.78 19.86
CA ALA A 238 9.64 5.20 20.99
C ALA A 238 8.45 4.36 20.53
N LEU A 239 8.21 3.25 21.21
CA LEU A 239 7.06 2.39 20.94
C LEU A 239 5.75 3.00 21.44
N VAL A 240 5.72 3.44 22.70
CA VAL A 240 4.53 4.03 23.33
C VAL A 240 4.85 5.36 24.01
N ASP A 241 3.82 6.19 24.17
CA ASP A 241 3.87 7.37 25.03
C ASP A 241 3.18 7.10 26.38
N GLY A 242 3.82 6.30 27.23
CA GLY A 242 3.34 6.01 28.58
C GLY A 242 2.40 4.81 28.68
N ALA A 243 1.14 5.00 28.34
CA ALA A 243 0.06 4.06 28.65
C ALA A 243 -0.22 3.03 27.54
N GLY A 244 -1.07 2.06 27.87
CA GLY A 244 -1.62 1.07 26.94
C GLY A 244 -0.89 -0.26 26.92
N ARG A 245 -1.52 -1.24 26.26
CA ARG A 245 -0.99 -2.59 26.10
C ARG A 245 -0.57 -2.79 24.65
N LEU A 246 0.73 -2.87 24.40
CA LEU A 246 1.28 -3.09 23.07
C LEU A 246 1.79 -4.52 22.94
N PHE A 247 1.34 -5.24 21.91
CA PHE A 247 1.90 -6.51 21.49
C PHE A 247 2.65 -6.35 20.17
N LEU A 248 3.89 -6.83 20.13
CA LEU A 248 4.78 -6.76 18.98
C LEU A 248 5.19 -8.16 18.54
N THR A 249 4.85 -8.52 17.31
CA THR A 249 5.28 -9.77 16.67
C THR A 249 5.62 -9.51 15.20
N HIS A 250 6.73 -10.06 14.70
CA HIS A 250 7.16 -9.97 13.30
C HIS A 250 7.11 -8.54 12.74
N ASN A 251 7.73 -7.56 13.39
CA ASN A 251 7.92 -6.22 12.83
C ASN A 251 9.40 -5.96 12.56
N TRP A 252 9.70 -5.02 11.68
CA TRP A 252 11.04 -4.44 11.56
C TRP A 252 11.12 -3.13 12.34
N LEU A 253 12.10 -3.01 13.24
CA LEU A 253 12.32 -1.83 14.08
C LEU A 253 13.75 -1.29 13.91
N LYS A 254 13.90 0.04 13.81
CA LYS A 254 15.22 0.67 13.84
C LYS A 254 15.99 0.27 15.12
N THR A 255 17.18 -0.30 14.98
CA THR A 255 18.02 -0.72 16.12
C THR A 255 18.28 0.46 17.06
N GLY A 256 18.08 0.23 18.36
CA GLY A 256 18.26 1.24 19.41
C GLY A 256 16.96 1.94 19.82
N TYR A 257 15.80 1.53 19.29
CA TYR A 257 14.49 1.99 19.76
C TYR A 257 14.33 1.84 21.28
N VAL A 258 13.51 2.70 21.87
CA VAL A 258 13.16 2.67 23.29
C VAL A 258 11.69 2.35 23.47
N ASN A 259 11.33 1.86 24.65
CA ASN A 259 9.93 1.60 24.96
C ASN A 259 9.12 2.90 25.01
N SER A 260 9.68 3.94 25.62
CA SER A 260 9.05 5.26 25.75
C SER A 260 10.11 6.32 26.04
N HIS A 261 9.88 7.55 25.57
CA HIS A 261 10.67 8.72 25.98
C HIS A 261 10.20 9.34 27.30
N SER A 262 8.99 9.01 27.77
CA SER A 262 8.32 9.58 28.95
C SER A 262 8.15 8.58 30.10
N GLY A 263 8.59 7.32 29.93
CA GLY A 263 8.33 6.20 30.85
C GLY A 263 7.17 5.33 30.38
N VAL A 264 7.02 4.13 30.95
CA VAL A 264 5.93 3.19 30.61
C VAL A 264 5.07 2.97 31.85
N THR A 265 3.77 3.19 31.72
CA THR A 265 2.75 2.92 32.74
C THR A 265 1.84 1.75 32.36
N GLY A 266 1.83 1.36 31.08
CA GLY A 266 1.15 0.18 30.56
C GLY A 266 2.04 -1.05 30.45
N SER A 267 1.83 -1.88 29.44
CA SER A 267 2.64 -3.06 29.17
C SER A 267 3.06 -3.16 27.71
N ILE A 268 4.27 -3.67 27.49
CA ILE A 268 4.78 -4.00 26.16
C ILE A 268 5.18 -5.47 26.18
N THR A 269 4.58 -6.24 25.28
CA THR A 269 4.91 -7.65 25.08
C THR A 269 5.57 -7.78 23.71
N ASN A 270 6.85 -8.12 23.72
CA ASN A 270 7.63 -8.46 22.53
C ASN A 270 7.94 -9.95 22.60
N ASP A 271 7.46 -10.72 21.63
CA ASP A 271 7.61 -12.19 21.62
C ASP A 271 8.98 -12.67 21.09
N GLY A 272 9.88 -11.74 20.77
CA GLY A 272 11.23 -12.03 20.27
C GLY A 272 11.31 -12.27 18.76
N THR A 273 10.22 -12.16 18.02
CA THR A 273 10.19 -12.40 16.55
C THR A 273 10.45 -11.14 15.72
N ASN A 274 10.52 -9.97 16.35
CA ASN A 274 10.76 -8.71 15.66
C ASN A 274 12.21 -8.61 15.15
N LEU A 275 12.38 -8.19 13.91
CA LEU A 275 13.68 -7.87 13.31
C LEU A 275 14.12 -6.46 13.73
N SER A 276 15.43 -6.24 13.80
CA SER A 276 15.97 -4.90 13.93
C SER A 276 17.25 -4.72 13.14
N GLY A 277 17.48 -3.49 12.67
CA GLY A 277 18.70 -3.16 11.95
C GLY A 277 18.89 -1.67 11.73
N ALA A 278 19.91 -1.32 10.95
CA ALA A 278 20.18 0.06 10.57
C ALA A 278 19.18 0.59 9.53
N ALA A 279 18.73 -0.25 8.59
CA ALA A 279 17.74 0.07 7.57
C ALA A 279 16.97 -1.20 7.14
N PRO A 280 15.70 -1.09 6.72
CA PRO A 280 14.87 -2.22 6.31
C PRO A 280 15.17 -2.70 4.88
N GLY A 281 16.04 -2.01 4.14
CA GLY A 281 16.36 -2.35 2.75
C GLY A 281 15.31 -1.87 1.75
N PHE A 282 14.87 -0.61 1.87
CA PHE A 282 14.03 0.02 0.84
C PHE A 282 14.78 0.20 -0.49
N LEU A 283 14.06 0.20 -1.62
CA LEU A 283 14.61 0.48 -2.95
C LEU A 283 15.28 1.87 -3.02
N ALA A 284 14.61 2.92 -2.51
CA ALA A 284 15.20 4.25 -2.39
C ALA A 284 14.46 5.15 -1.38
N LEU A 285 15.03 5.29 -0.18
CA LEU A 285 14.48 6.14 0.88
C LEU A 285 14.31 7.61 0.47
N SER A 286 15.31 8.22 -0.18
CA SER A 286 15.28 9.64 -0.56
C SER A 286 14.19 9.99 -1.58
N ARG A 287 13.67 8.97 -2.28
CA ARG A 287 12.58 9.07 -3.26
C ARG A 287 11.26 8.54 -2.70
N GLN A 288 11.24 8.18 -1.42
CA GLN A 288 10.14 7.49 -0.75
C GLN A 288 9.75 6.15 -1.43
N GLU A 289 10.65 5.50 -2.15
CA GLU A 289 10.42 4.18 -2.75
C GLU A 289 10.60 3.10 -1.69
N PHE A 290 9.51 2.81 -0.99
CA PHE A 290 9.50 1.94 0.20
C PHE A 290 9.22 0.46 -0.09
N ARG A 291 9.15 0.06 -1.36
CA ARG A 291 9.26 -1.36 -1.72
C ARG A 291 10.62 -1.90 -1.28
N LEU A 292 10.70 -3.20 -1.04
CA LEU A 292 11.91 -3.87 -0.58
C LEU A 292 12.91 -4.09 -1.73
N ASN A 293 14.19 -4.02 -1.42
CA ASN A 293 15.26 -4.48 -2.29
C ASN A 293 15.47 -6.00 -2.17
N THR A 294 16.15 -6.60 -3.14
CA THR A 294 16.37 -8.05 -3.26
C THR A 294 17.04 -8.71 -2.05
N ASN A 295 17.77 -7.94 -1.23
CA ASN A 295 18.52 -8.47 -0.08
C ASN A 295 17.91 -8.04 1.26
N SER A 296 16.67 -7.55 1.26
CA SER A 296 16.01 -7.10 2.48
C SER A 296 15.69 -8.30 3.37
N ALA A 297 16.05 -8.19 4.65
CA ALA A 297 15.63 -9.14 5.68
C ALA A 297 14.12 -9.07 5.99
N CYS A 298 13.40 -8.09 5.43
CA CYS A 298 11.96 -7.97 5.59
C CYS A 298 11.17 -8.90 4.65
N ILE A 299 11.84 -9.50 3.66
CA ILE A 299 11.24 -10.43 2.72
C ILE A 299 10.89 -11.74 3.46
N ASN A 300 9.67 -12.23 3.29
CA ASN A 300 9.13 -13.47 3.87
C ASN A 300 9.23 -13.55 5.40
N ALA A 301 9.28 -12.40 6.08
CA ALA A 301 9.53 -12.32 7.53
C ALA A 301 8.27 -12.02 8.36
N GLY A 302 7.09 -11.93 7.73
CA GLY A 302 5.82 -11.73 8.41
C GLY A 302 5.21 -13.02 8.95
N THR A 303 4.05 -12.87 9.59
CA THR A 303 3.28 -13.97 10.17
C THR A 303 1.78 -13.87 9.89
N ASN A 304 1.02 -14.89 10.26
CA ASN A 304 -0.43 -14.89 10.11
C ASN A 304 -1.10 -13.84 11.00
N LEU A 305 -2.22 -13.29 10.50
CA LEU A 305 -3.07 -12.38 11.25
C LEU A 305 -3.88 -13.11 12.33
N PRO A 306 -4.32 -12.41 13.39
CA PRO A 306 -5.18 -13.02 14.40
C PRO A 306 -6.58 -13.32 13.79
N PRO A 307 -7.33 -14.30 14.31
CA PRO A 307 -8.63 -14.69 13.76
C PRO A 307 -9.62 -13.53 13.60
N GLU A 308 -9.58 -12.55 14.49
CA GLU A 308 -10.43 -11.35 14.47
C GLU A 308 -10.20 -10.45 13.26
N ALA A 309 -9.03 -10.55 12.62
CA ALA A 309 -8.71 -9.83 11.38
C ALA A 309 -9.06 -10.64 10.11
N LEU A 310 -9.31 -11.95 10.23
CA LEU A 310 -9.47 -12.84 9.07
C LEU A 310 -10.93 -13.17 8.76
N PRO A 311 -11.28 -13.37 7.48
CA PRO A 311 -10.47 -13.09 6.28
C PRO A 311 -10.56 -11.62 5.83
N ALA A 312 -11.44 -10.82 6.43
CA ALA A 312 -11.85 -9.51 5.90
C ALA A 312 -10.74 -8.45 5.84
N HIS A 313 -9.72 -8.57 6.68
CA HIS A 313 -8.61 -7.62 6.80
C HIS A 313 -7.26 -8.19 6.38
N LEU A 314 -7.24 -9.33 5.67
CA LEU A 314 -6.02 -9.78 5.00
C LEU A 314 -5.63 -8.79 3.88
N PRO A 315 -4.37 -8.31 3.82
CA PRO A 315 -3.90 -7.46 2.72
C PRO A 315 -4.04 -8.19 1.38
N ALA A 316 -4.83 -7.62 0.48
CA ALA A 316 -5.02 -8.11 -0.89
C ALA A 316 -4.53 -7.11 -1.94
N TRP A 317 -4.20 -5.89 -1.51
CA TRP A 317 -3.75 -4.79 -2.35
C TRP A 317 -2.58 -4.09 -1.68
N HIS A 318 -1.78 -3.39 -2.48
CA HIS A 318 -0.86 -2.37 -1.99
C HIS A 318 -1.10 -1.05 -2.72
N TYR A 319 -0.67 0.05 -2.09
CA TYR A 319 -0.77 1.37 -2.70
C TYR A 319 0.19 1.50 -3.89
N VAL A 320 -0.17 2.23 -4.93
CA VAL A 320 0.74 2.63 -6.01
C VAL A 320 0.76 4.15 -6.06
N LYS A 321 1.97 4.72 -6.04
CA LYS A 321 2.16 6.17 -6.04
C LYS A 321 1.57 6.80 -7.30
N HIS A 322 0.68 7.79 -7.20
CA HIS A 322 -0.25 7.99 -6.07
C HIS A 322 -1.69 7.73 -6.53
N ARG A 323 -2.56 7.44 -5.56
CA ARG A 323 -4.01 7.18 -5.71
C ARG A 323 -4.35 6.01 -6.63
N LYS A 324 -3.37 5.14 -6.87
CA LYS A 324 -3.52 3.90 -7.61
C LYS A 324 -3.35 2.73 -6.65
N SER A 325 -3.69 1.55 -7.14
CA SER A 325 -3.53 0.30 -6.43
C SER A 325 -3.02 -0.78 -7.37
N ALA A 326 -2.45 -1.82 -6.79
CA ALA A 326 -2.17 -3.07 -7.48
C ALA A 326 -2.40 -4.22 -6.50
N SER A 327 -2.68 -5.41 -7.04
CA SER A 327 -2.84 -6.62 -6.24
C SER A 327 -1.57 -6.86 -5.42
N ARG A 328 -1.74 -7.23 -4.16
CA ARG A 328 -0.64 -7.71 -3.35
C ARG A 328 -0.50 -9.21 -3.59
N ALA A 329 0.68 -9.66 -4.00
CA ALA A 329 0.95 -11.10 -4.11
C ALA A 329 0.75 -11.76 -2.73
N ASN A 330 0.25 -13.00 -2.75
CA ASN A 330 0.07 -13.82 -1.57
C ASN A 330 0.79 -15.14 -1.80
N ASP A 331 2.04 -15.21 -1.36
CA ASP A 331 2.92 -16.37 -1.45
C ASP A 331 2.93 -17.20 -0.15
N LEU A 332 1.97 -16.95 0.75
CA LEU A 332 1.84 -17.57 2.07
C LEU A 332 2.97 -17.25 3.06
N ALA A 333 3.90 -16.36 2.71
CA ALA A 333 4.96 -15.86 3.57
C ALA A 333 5.03 -14.34 3.46
N PRO A 334 4.09 -13.59 4.06
CA PRO A 334 3.97 -12.16 3.78
C PRO A 334 5.22 -11.38 4.19
N ASP A 335 5.63 -10.46 3.34
CA ASP A 335 6.65 -9.47 3.65
C ASP A 335 6.22 -8.48 4.74
N LEU A 336 7.21 -7.98 5.48
CA LEU A 336 6.98 -6.88 6.41
C LEU A 336 6.66 -5.58 5.64
N GLY A 337 5.69 -4.82 6.14
CA GLY A 337 5.33 -3.50 5.65
C GLY A 337 4.24 -3.50 4.57
N ALA A 338 4.03 -2.32 3.99
CA ALA A 338 2.91 -2.01 3.10
C ALA A 338 2.97 -2.69 1.73
N PHE A 339 4.13 -3.20 1.32
CA PHE A 339 4.34 -3.77 -0.01
C PHE A 339 4.88 -5.19 0.11
N GLU A 340 4.43 -6.07 -0.78
CA GLU A 340 5.15 -7.29 -1.12
C GLU A 340 6.36 -6.93 -2.01
N PHE A 341 7.43 -7.69 -1.88
CA PHE A 341 8.62 -7.60 -2.68
C PHE A 341 8.30 -7.97 -4.12
N SER A 342 8.83 -7.17 -5.03
CA SER A 342 8.72 -7.39 -6.46
C SER A 342 10.13 -7.38 -7.06
N PRO A 343 10.65 -8.55 -7.48
CA PRO A 343 11.85 -8.67 -8.31
C PRO A 343 11.83 -7.73 -9.52
N PHE A 344 10.67 -7.53 -10.17
CA PHE A 344 10.55 -6.60 -11.28
C PHE A 344 10.74 -5.15 -10.84
N ALA A 345 10.07 -4.70 -9.78
CA ALA A 345 10.25 -3.35 -9.25
C ALA A 345 11.70 -3.11 -8.80
N ALA A 346 12.36 -4.12 -8.22
CA ALA A 346 13.77 -4.02 -7.87
C ALA A 346 14.67 -3.87 -9.10
N TRP A 347 14.40 -4.61 -10.18
CA TRP A 347 15.08 -4.45 -11.47
C TRP A 347 14.81 -3.09 -12.10
N GLN A 348 13.57 -2.62 -12.14
CA GLN A 348 13.22 -1.30 -12.65
C GLN A 348 13.99 -0.21 -11.89
N ASN A 349 14.07 -0.30 -10.56
CA ASN A 349 14.84 0.63 -9.76
C ASN A 349 16.34 0.60 -10.07
N ALA A 350 16.89 -0.59 -10.36
CA ALA A 350 18.30 -0.75 -10.68
C ALA A 350 18.64 -0.18 -12.07
N MET A 351 17.78 -0.39 -13.07
CA MET A 351 18.01 0.05 -14.44
C MET A 351 17.69 1.52 -14.66
N PHE A 352 16.57 2.00 -14.09
CA PHE A 352 16.06 3.35 -14.37
C PHE A 352 16.25 4.32 -13.21
N GLY A 353 16.68 3.85 -12.04
CA GLY A 353 16.90 4.71 -10.87
C GLY A 353 15.66 5.54 -10.54
N ALA A 354 15.79 6.87 -10.64
CA ALA A 354 14.75 7.87 -10.38
C ALA A 354 13.49 7.75 -11.27
N GLY A 355 13.54 6.96 -12.34
CA GLY A 355 12.50 6.83 -13.34
C GLY A 355 11.56 5.64 -13.21
N MET A 356 11.38 4.99 -12.06
CA MET A 356 10.37 3.91 -11.96
C MET A 356 8.93 4.39 -12.26
N ASP A 357 8.65 5.67 -11.99
CA ASP A 357 7.40 6.34 -12.39
C ASP A 357 7.50 6.98 -13.79
N ASP A 358 8.67 6.92 -14.45
CA ASP A 358 8.87 7.37 -15.84
C ASP A 358 8.19 6.38 -16.80
N ALA A 359 7.62 6.92 -17.87
CA ALA A 359 7.09 6.11 -18.96
C ALA A 359 8.16 5.17 -19.53
N ALA A 360 9.44 5.57 -19.53
CA ALA A 360 10.55 4.77 -20.02
C ALA A 360 10.81 3.48 -19.22
N ALA A 361 10.43 3.44 -17.93
CA ALA A 361 10.56 2.24 -17.09
C ALA A 361 9.31 1.34 -17.12
N SER A 362 8.23 1.77 -17.79
CA SER A 362 6.99 1.01 -17.84
C SER A 362 7.18 -0.34 -18.53
N GLU A 363 6.36 -1.32 -18.16
CA GLU A 363 6.41 -2.71 -18.67
C GLU A 363 6.49 -2.81 -20.20
N GLY A 364 5.71 -2.00 -20.90
CA GLY A 364 5.60 -2.01 -22.36
C GLY A 364 6.50 -1.00 -23.07
N ALA A 365 7.38 -0.29 -22.36
CA ALA A 365 8.30 0.65 -22.97
C ALA A 365 9.50 -0.09 -23.59
N ASP A 366 10.01 0.49 -24.67
CA ASP A 366 11.21 0.10 -25.41
C ASP A 366 12.10 1.35 -25.50
N PRO A 367 12.93 1.62 -24.47
CA PRO A 367 13.66 2.88 -24.37
C PRO A 367 14.87 2.99 -25.30
N ASP A 368 15.44 1.88 -25.78
CA ASP A 368 16.55 1.89 -26.73
C ASP A 368 16.10 1.74 -28.20
N GLY A 369 14.88 1.27 -28.44
CA GLY A 369 14.21 1.22 -29.73
C GLY A 369 14.50 -0.04 -30.56
N ASP A 370 14.95 -1.12 -29.93
CA ASP A 370 15.30 -2.37 -30.62
C ASP A 370 14.11 -3.31 -30.87
N GLY A 371 12.92 -2.92 -30.38
CA GLY A 371 11.68 -3.68 -30.48
C GLY A 371 11.43 -4.62 -29.30
N VAL A 372 12.28 -4.63 -28.27
CA VAL A 372 12.13 -5.45 -27.06
C VAL A 372 11.67 -4.57 -25.90
N VAL A 373 10.47 -4.85 -25.40
CA VAL A 373 9.91 -4.10 -24.28
C VAL A 373 10.52 -4.53 -22.94
N ASN A 374 10.50 -3.63 -21.96
CA ASN A 374 11.04 -3.85 -20.61
C ASN A 374 10.62 -5.16 -19.93
N LEU A 375 9.39 -5.64 -20.16
CA LEU A 375 8.98 -6.96 -19.67
C LEU A 375 9.86 -8.09 -20.22
N LEU A 376 10.13 -8.05 -21.53
CA LEU A 376 10.93 -9.08 -22.20
C LEU A 376 12.41 -8.89 -21.88
N GLU A 377 12.88 -7.64 -21.77
CA GLU A 377 14.22 -7.31 -21.29
C GLU A 377 14.46 -7.91 -19.91
N TYR A 378 13.52 -7.67 -18.99
CA TYR A 378 13.51 -8.29 -17.69
C TYR A 378 13.50 -9.81 -17.80
N ALA A 379 12.51 -10.40 -18.47
CA ALA A 379 12.31 -11.86 -18.53
C ALA A 379 13.52 -12.64 -19.07
N PHE A 380 14.21 -12.08 -20.07
CA PHE A 380 15.34 -12.75 -20.72
C PHE A 380 16.71 -12.26 -20.25
N GLU A 381 16.76 -11.47 -19.17
CA GLU A 381 17.99 -10.90 -18.59
C GLU A 381 18.81 -10.06 -19.57
N LEU A 382 18.12 -9.23 -20.35
CA LEU A 382 18.70 -8.27 -21.29
C LEU A 382 18.88 -6.89 -20.64
N ASP A 383 19.57 -5.98 -21.33
CA ASP A 383 19.86 -4.62 -20.86
C ASP A 383 19.01 -3.62 -21.66
N PRO A 384 18.02 -2.95 -21.02
CA PRO A 384 17.08 -2.07 -21.70
C PRO A 384 17.71 -0.77 -22.22
N SER A 385 19.02 -0.58 -22.04
CA SER A 385 19.77 0.56 -22.57
C SER A 385 20.65 0.22 -23.76
N VAL A 386 20.64 -1.03 -24.22
CA VAL A 386 21.53 -1.55 -25.26
C VAL A 386 20.70 -2.13 -26.40
N PHE A 387 20.63 -1.39 -27.52
CA PHE A 387 19.95 -1.80 -28.75
C PHE A 387 20.43 -3.19 -29.23
N SER A 388 19.74 -4.27 -28.85
CA SER A 388 20.21 -5.64 -29.01
C SER A 388 19.15 -6.69 -28.70
N THR A 389 18.68 -7.38 -29.74
CA THR A 389 17.80 -8.54 -29.59
C THR A 389 18.54 -9.86 -29.24
N ALA A 390 19.84 -9.80 -28.93
CA ALA A 390 20.64 -10.98 -28.63
C ALA A 390 20.29 -11.56 -27.24
N GLY A 391 19.88 -12.82 -27.20
CA GLY A 391 19.44 -13.50 -25.96
C GLY A 391 17.94 -13.80 -25.92
N LEU A 392 17.17 -13.21 -26.86
CA LEU A 392 15.77 -13.59 -27.08
C LEU A 392 15.62 -15.08 -27.45
N PRO A 393 14.41 -15.66 -27.25
CA PRO A 393 14.11 -17.03 -27.64
C PRO A 393 14.49 -17.32 -29.09
N SER A 394 15.20 -18.42 -29.31
CA SER A 394 15.72 -18.76 -30.63
C SER A 394 15.45 -20.22 -30.97
N ALA A 395 15.23 -20.48 -32.26
CA ALA A 395 14.99 -21.83 -32.75
C ALA A 395 16.24 -22.70 -32.60
N ARG A 396 16.01 -23.99 -32.31
CA ARG A 396 17.02 -25.05 -32.27
C ARG A 396 16.48 -26.30 -32.96
N MET A 397 17.39 -27.16 -33.35
CA MET A 397 17.07 -28.55 -33.68
C MET A 397 17.68 -29.44 -32.59
N VAL A 398 16.90 -30.38 -32.08
CA VAL A 398 17.36 -31.38 -31.12
C VAL A 398 17.24 -32.75 -31.76
N ALA A 399 18.32 -33.54 -31.75
CA ALA A 399 18.35 -34.88 -32.32
C ALA A 399 18.70 -35.91 -31.25
N ASN A 400 17.78 -36.84 -30.99
CA ASN A 400 18.01 -38.05 -30.19
C ASN A 400 17.45 -39.25 -30.97
N GLY A 401 18.05 -39.54 -32.13
CA GLY A 401 17.59 -40.56 -33.08
C GLY A 401 16.70 -40.00 -34.20
N GLU A 402 15.81 -39.06 -33.87
CA GLU A 402 14.99 -38.30 -34.82
C GLU A 402 15.15 -36.78 -34.56
N ALA A 403 15.07 -35.96 -35.61
CA ALA A 403 15.20 -34.51 -35.50
C ALA A 403 13.87 -33.87 -35.12
N HIS A 404 13.88 -33.02 -34.09
CA HIS A 404 12.72 -32.26 -33.63
C HIS A 404 13.01 -30.76 -33.65
N PHE A 405 11.99 -29.96 -34.01
CA PHE A 405 12.02 -28.52 -33.86
C PHE A 405 11.91 -28.13 -32.38
N ALA A 406 12.71 -27.17 -31.94
CA ALA A 406 12.76 -26.72 -30.56
C ALA A 406 12.94 -25.21 -30.46
N ILE A 407 12.57 -24.67 -29.30
CA ILE A 407 12.84 -23.30 -28.89
C ILE A 407 13.76 -23.33 -27.67
N ALA A 408 14.78 -22.47 -27.70
CA ALA A 408 15.72 -22.26 -26.61
C ALA A 408 15.59 -20.84 -26.08
N PHE A 409 15.53 -20.68 -24.75
CA PHE A 409 15.36 -19.39 -24.10
C PHE A 409 15.94 -19.40 -22.68
N HIS A 410 16.33 -18.23 -22.19
CA HIS A 410 16.71 -18.03 -20.80
C HIS A 410 15.47 -17.83 -19.92
N ARG A 411 15.57 -18.15 -18.63
CA ARG A 411 14.54 -17.88 -17.63
C ARG A 411 15.21 -17.31 -16.39
N ARG A 412 14.65 -16.23 -15.86
CA ARG A 412 15.08 -15.69 -14.57
C ARG A 412 14.98 -16.71 -13.44
N PRO A 413 15.90 -16.66 -12.46
CA PRO A 413 15.76 -17.37 -11.20
C PRO A 413 14.49 -16.97 -10.45
N LEU A 414 13.94 -17.92 -9.68
CA LEU A 414 12.78 -17.70 -8.83
C LEU A 414 13.16 -16.96 -7.53
N PRO A 415 12.27 -16.10 -6.98
CA PRO A 415 11.01 -15.65 -7.59
C PRO A 415 11.29 -14.65 -8.73
N SER A 416 10.53 -14.77 -9.81
CA SER A 416 10.64 -13.91 -11.00
C SER A 416 9.40 -13.05 -11.23
N GLU A 417 8.27 -13.38 -10.62
CA GLU A 417 6.92 -12.86 -10.88
C GLU A 417 6.42 -13.14 -12.30
N LEU A 418 7.02 -14.10 -13.02
CA LEU A 418 6.71 -14.39 -14.41
C LEU A 418 6.31 -15.85 -14.61
N THR A 419 5.28 -16.05 -15.42
CA THR A 419 5.03 -17.33 -16.09
C THR A 419 5.52 -17.27 -17.54
N TYR A 420 6.42 -18.18 -17.91
CA TYR A 420 6.86 -18.41 -19.28
C TYR A 420 6.02 -19.53 -19.88
N VAL A 421 5.23 -19.25 -20.91
CA VAL A 421 4.41 -20.25 -21.62
C VAL A 421 4.99 -20.47 -23.01
N VAL A 422 5.44 -21.69 -23.29
CA VAL A 422 5.79 -22.08 -24.66
C VAL A 422 4.51 -22.33 -25.42
N GLU A 423 4.27 -21.60 -26.51
CA GLU A 423 3.08 -21.77 -27.34
C GLU A 423 3.47 -22.31 -28.71
N VAL A 424 2.61 -23.20 -29.23
CA VAL A 424 2.81 -23.86 -30.52
C VAL A 424 1.66 -23.47 -31.45
N SER A 425 1.98 -23.21 -32.71
CA SER A 425 0.98 -22.90 -33.74
C SER A 425 1.30 -23.62 -35.04
N ALA A 426 0.26 -23.93 -35.82
CA ALA A 426 0.39 -24.45 -37.18
C ALA A 426 0.26 -23.35 -38.25
N ASP A 427 -0.29 -22.19 -37.92
CA ASP A 427 -0.73 -21.17 -38.87
C ASP A 427 -0.40 -19.72 -38.47
N LEU A 428 0.30 -19.52 -37.34
CA LEU A 428 0.59 -18.23 -36.70
C LEU A 428 -0.64 -17.46 -36.19
N ILE A 429 -1.85 -18.01 -36.34
CA ILE A 429 -3.11 -17.39 -35.92
C ILE A 429 -3.61 -18.07 -34.65
N HIS A 430 -3.71 -19.40 -34.65
CA HIS A 430 -4.17 -20.20 -33.52
C HIS A 430 -2.97 -20.74 -32.74
N TRP A 431 -2.88 -20.35 -31.47
CA TRP A 431 -1.79 -20.74 -30.57
C TRP A 431 -2.33 -21.67 -29.49
N GLN A 432 -1.65 -22.80 -29.28
CA GLN A 432 -1.96 -23.77 -28.23
C GLN A 432 -0.88 -23.72 -27.15
N PRO A 433 -1.25 -23.78 -25.85
CA PRO A 433 -0.28 -23.82 -24.77
C PRO A 433 0.47 -25.15 -24.75
N GLY A 434 1.79 -25.06 -24.81
CA GLY A 434 2.74 -26.13 -24.54
C GLY A 434 3.14 -26.16 -23.05
N PRO A 435 4.39 -26.54 -22.76
CA PRO A 435 4.99 -26.38 -21.44
C PRO A 435 4.96 -24.96 -20.89
N TRP A 436 4.84 -24.81 -19.58
CA TRP A 436 4.98 -23.53 -18.88
C TRP A 436 5.82 -23.63 -17.60
N TYR A 437 6.30 -22.46 -17.17
CA TYR A 437 7.15 -22.32 -15.99
C TYR A 437 6.80 -21.03 -15.26
N GLY A 438 6.21 -21.14 -14.07
CA GLY A 438 5.93 -20.03 -13.16
C GLY A 438 6.65 -20.17 -11.83
N ASP A 439 6.45 -19.19 -10.94
CA ASP A 439 7.11 -19.17 -9.62
C ASP A 439 6.54 -20.25 -8.68
N PHE A 440 5.26 -20.56 -8.82
CA PHE A 440 4.54 -21.50 -7.93
C PHE A 440 4.19 -22.84 -8.57
N ASP A 441 4.15 -22.92 -9.91
CA ASP A 441 3.80 -24.13 -10.65
C ASP A 441 4.51 -24.19 -12.01
N SER A 442 4.75 -25.40 -12.50
CA SER A 442 5.32 -25.62 -13.83
C SER A 442 4.84 -26.93 -14.44
N MET A 443 4.59 -26.91 -15.75
CA MET A 443 4.34 -28.12 -16.53
C MET A 443 5.44 -28.23 -17.60
N PRO A 444 6.56 -28.93 -17.33
CA PRO A 444 7.72 -28.96 -18.23
C PRO A 444 7.48 -29.76 -19.52
N SER A 445 6.46 -30.62 -19.54
CA SER A 445 6.11 -31.44 -20.72
C SER A 445 4.62 -31.67 -20.80
N ASN A 446 4.11 -31.77 -22.02
CA ASN A 446 2.73 -32.15 -22.31
C ASN A 446 2.65 -32.99 -23.59
N ALA A 447 1.45 -33.26 -24.10
CA ALA A 447 1.26 -34.07 -25.31
C ALA A 447 1.90 -33.45 -26.57
N ILE A 448 2.04 -32.12 -26.62
CA ILE A 448 2.50 -31.36 -27.80
C ILE A 448 4.02 -31.17 -27.77
N ALA A 449 4.58 -30.80 -26.62
CA ALA A 449 5.99 -30.44 -26.48
C ALA A 449 6.56 -30.84 -25.11
N SER A 450 7.88 -31.05 -25.07
CA SER A 450 8.60 -31.49 -23.88
C SER A 450 9.90 -30.72 -23.68
N GLN A 451 10.20 -30.38 -22.43
CA GLN A 451 11.52 -29.90 -22.04
C GLN A 451 12.56 -31.01 -22.18
N VAL A 452 13.70 -30.67 -22.80
CA VAL A 452 14.82 -31.60 -23.01
C VAL A 452 16.14 -31.13 -22.40
N LEU A 453 16.21 -29.86 -22.00
CA LEU A 453 17.32 -29.33 -21.21
C LEU A 453 16.80 -28.34 -20.17
N SER A 454 17.33 -28.45 -18.95
CA SER A 454 17.13 -27.52 -17.84
C SER A 454 18.49 -27.05 -17.32
N GLY A 455 18.67 -25.74 -17.12
CA GLY A 455 19.92 -25.14 -16.66
C GLY A 455 19.99 -23.67 -17.06
N GLY A 456 21.19 -23.17 -17.40
CA GLY A 456 21.40 -21.78 -17.86
C GLY A 456 20.63 -21.41 -19.14
N GLU A 457 20.18 -22.40 -19.92
CA GLU A 457 19.27 -22.25 -21.06
C GLU A 457 18.17 -23.33 -20.94
N THR A 458 16.93 -22.98 -21.23
CA THR A 458 15.78 -23.90 -21.27
C THR A 458 15.49 -24.25 -22.72
N ILE A 459 15.47 -25.55 -23.04
CA ILE A 459 15.16 -26.04 -24.39
C ILE A 459 13.89 -26.88 -24.34
N VAL A 460 12.87 -26.46 -25.10
CA VAL A 460 11.61 -27.16 -25.28
C VAL A 460 11.47 -27.57 -26.74
N ARG A 461 11.26 -28.86 -26.99
CA ARG A 461 11.05 -29.39 -28.34
C ARG A 461 9.61 -29.81 -28.56
N LEU A 462 9.19 -29.84 -29.82
CA LEU A 462 7.98 -30.56 -30.22
C LEU A 462 8.18 -32.07 -30.04
N ASN A 463 7.11 -32.76 -29.63
CA ASN A 463 7.11 -34.20 -29.51
C ASN A 463 7.08 -34.90 -30.87
N ALA A 464 6.35 -34.32 -31.84
CA ALA A 464 6.31 -34.79 -33.23
C ALA A 464 7.66 -34.58 -33.93
N GLY A 465 8.01 -35.48 -34.85
CA GLY A 465 9.20 -35.36 -35.68
C GLY A 465 9.12 -34.15 -36.61
N LEU A 466 10.27 -33.60 -36.99
CA LEU A 466 10.35 -32.43 -37.88
C LEU A 466 9.61 -32.65 -39.21
N PHE A 467 9.55 -33.89 -39.69
CA PHE A 467 8.94 -34.25 -40.97
C PHE A 467 7.49 -34.75 -40.85
N ASP A 468 7.01 -35.04 -39.64
CA ASP A 468 5.62 -35.44 -39.41
C ASP A 468 4.68 -34.24 -39.56
N ASP A 469 5.19 -33.03 -39.30
CA ASP A 469 4.38 -31.82 -39.36
C ASP A 469 5.21 -30.59 -39.80
N PRO A 470 5.34 -30.34 -41.11
CA PRO A 470 6.33 -29.40 -41.65
C PRO A 470 6.03 -27.92 -41.37
N TRP A 471 4.85 -27.58 -40.84
CA TRP A 471 4.46 -26.21 -40.52
C TRP A 471 4.12 -26.11 -39.04
N ARG A 472 5.15 -25.86 -38.23
CA ARG A 472 5.02 -25.60 -36.80
C ARG A 472 5.86 -24.40 -36.39
N PHE A 473 5.24 -23.53 -35.61
CA PHE A 473 5.84 -22.34 -35.04
C PHE A 473 5.84 -22.48 -33.53
N MET A 474 6.87 -21.97 -32.88
CA MET A 474 6.97 -21.89 -31.43
C MET A 474 7.26 -20.46 -31.03
N ARG A 475 6.67 -20.02 -29.91
CA ARG A 475 7.03 -18.76 -29.25
C ARG A 475 7.04 -18.97 -27.74
N VAL A 476 7.68 -18.06 -27.01
CA VAL A 476 7.55 -17.96 -25.56
C VAL A 476 6.70 -16.74 -25.27
N ARG A 477 5.54 -16.92 -24.65
CA ARG A 477 4.73 -15.84 -24.10
C ARG A 477 5.09 -15.67 -22.63
N VAL A 478 5.50 -14.45 -22.27
CA VAL A 478 5.78 -14.06 -20.89
C VAL A 478 4.53 -13.40 -20.33
N VAL A 479 4.17 -13.74 -19.08
CA VAL A 479 3.00 -13.19 -18.38
C VAL A 479 3.45 -12.82 -16.97
N PHE A 480 3.12 -11.62 -16.50
CA PHE A 480 3.23 -11.31 -15.09
C PHE A 480 2.24 -12.14 -14.27
N GLU A 481 2.68 -12.68 -13.15
CA GLU A 481 1.82 -13.39 -12.20
C GLU A 481 0.93 -12.44 -11.36
N HIS A 482 0.91 -11.13 -11.69
CA HIS A 482 0.04 -10.14 -11.05
C HIS A 482 -1.27 -9.92 -11.81
N PRO A 483 -2.44 -10.01 -11.14
CA PRO A 483 -3.69 -9.56 -11.72
C PRO A 483 -3.78 -8.03 -11.70
N THR A 484 -3.34 -7.35 -12.76
CA THR A 484 -3.70 -5.95 -13.01
C THR A 484 -5.16 -5.89 -13.47
N LEU A 485 -6.09 -5.80 -12.53
CA LEU A 485 -7.43 -5.27 -12.81
C LEU A 485 -7.29 -3.75 -12.88
N ASN A 486 -7.34 -3.21 -14.10
CA ASN A 486 -7.69 -1.81 -14.31
C ASN A 486 -9.04 -1.58 -13.63
N ILE A 487 -9.04 -0.84 -12.52
CA ILE A 487 -10.27 -0.25 -12.00
C ILE A 487 -10.60 0.88 -12.97
N GLU A 488 -11.57 0.63 -13.85
CA GLU A 488 -12.19 1.65 -14.70
C GLU A 488 -12.87 2.75 -13.88
#